data_AF-A0A534TZE4-F1
#
_entry.id   AF-A0A534TZE4-F1
#
_cell.length_a   1.000
_cell.length_b   1.000
_cell.length_c   1.000
_cell.angle_alpha   90.00
_cell.angle_beta   90.00
_cell.angle_gamma   90.00
#
_symmetry.space_group_name_H-M   'P 1'
#
loop_
_entity.id
_entity.type
_entity.pdbx_description
1 polymer ?
#
loop_
_entity_poly.entity_id
_entity_poly.type
_entity_poly.pdbx_seq_one_letter_code
_entity_poly.pdbx_strand_id
1 'polypeptide(L)'
;MQSTRLANGIRVLSERLPDLTSITVGIWVENGSRYEQPHQAGISHFLEHLFFKGTERRTAAQIAEEIDAVGGVLNAFTGKEYTCYYAKVLHEQLPLALDLLADIFTQSRFASEEIDRERSVIIQEISQVEDTPDDYVHELFNLAFWPGHPLSRPIAGTAQTVQGLTREDFLRFLDARYRPDRVLIAAAGNLVHQDLVAVVEGKFNALTGTAPLVDGGPPEAHAGVSVHEKPLEQVHLCLGTPGIAQGDAERYPAHRAAREGVHRLFVPRLVPRRRLRRRLRRHQPRVGTRGRRGHPRRARARAA
;
A
#
# COMPACT_ATOMS: atom_id res chain seq x y z
N MET A 1 8.98 22.11 -0.16
CA MET A 1 8.41 21.14 0.81
C MET A 1 8.52 21.73 2.21
N GLN A 2 7.46 21.65 3.00
CA GLN A 2 7.37 22.13 4.39
C GLN A 2 7.11 20.94 5.33
N SER A 3 7.59 21.05 6.57
CA SER A 3 7.47 20.02 7.60
C SER A 3 7.17 20.67 8.94
N THR A 4 6.16 20.16 9.64
CA THR A 4 5.82 20.54 11.02
C THR A 4 5.64 19.27 11.84
N ARG A 5 6.15 19.28 13.08
CA ARG A 5 5.89 18.22 14.07
C ARG A 5 4.94 18.77 15.11
N LEU A 6 3.78 18.13 15.27
CA LEU A 6 2.79 18.50 16.26
C LEU A 6 3.24 18.11 17.68
N ALA A 7 2.61 18.72 18.69
CA ALA A 7 2.92 18.46 20.09
C ALA A 7 2.70 16.99 20.49
N ASN A 8 1.71 16.32 19.90
CA ASN A 8 1.43 14.89 20.12
C ASN A 8 2.40 13.95 19.38
N GLY A 9 3.29 14.47 18.53
CA GLY A 9 4.33 13.71 17.83
C GLY A 9 4.07 13.44 16.35
N ILE A 10 2.84 13.68 15.86
CA ILE A 10 2.48 13.52 14.44
C ILE A 10 3.36 14.43 13.58
N ARG A 11 3.85 13.90 12.47
CA ARG A 11 4.56 14.67 11.45
C ARG A 11 3.60 15.09 10.36
N VAL A 12 3.63 16.35 9.96
CA VAL A 12 2.85 16.90 8.84
C VAL A 12 3.83 17.39 7.78
N LEU A 13 3.77 16.78 6.60
CA LEU A 13 4.54 17.16 5.43
C LEU A 13 3.63 17.71 4.35
N SER A 14 4.04 18.80 3.70
CA SER A 14 3.33 19.25 2.52
C SER A 14 4.20 19.82 1.42
N GLU A 15 3.73 19.66 0.19
CA GLU A 15 4.29 20.28 -1.00
C GLU A 15 3.22 21.07 -1.74
N ARG A 16 3.37 22.40 -1.74
CA ARG A 16 2.45 23.29 -2.45
C ARG A 16 2.80 23.31 -3.94
N LEU A 17 1.82 22.97 -4.76
CA LEU A 17 1.85 22.93 -6.22
C LEU A 17 0.68 23.80 -6.72
N PRO A 18 0.86 25.13 -6.86
CA PRO A 18 -0.23 26.06 -7.09
C PRO A 18 -0.92 25.89 -8.46
N ASP A 19 -0.21 25.33 -9.44
CA ASP A 19 -0.73 25.11 -10.80
C ASP A 19 -1.64 23.87 -10.91
N LEU A 20 -1.78 23.09 -9.83
CA LEU A 20 -2.63 21.90 -9.81
C LEU A 20 -3.99 22.22 -9.20
N THR A 21 -5.05 21.79 -9.89
CA THR A 21 -6.41 21.86 -9.37
C THR A 21 -6.76 20.71 -8.42
N SER A 22 -5.96 19.64 -8.43
CA SER A 22 -6.13 18.50 -7.54
C SER A 22 -5.19 18.57 -6.34
N ILE A 23 -5.61 17.92 -5.26
CA ILE A 23 -4.81 17.67 -4.08
C ILE A 23 -4.90 16.19 -3.71
N THR A 24 -3.78 15.63 -3.26
CA THR A 24 -3.74 14.34 -2.59
C THR A 24 -3.29 14.54 -1.17
N VAL A 25 -3.99 13.94 -0.22
CA VAL A 25 -3.62 13.86 1.20
C VAL A 25 -3.61 12.39 1.63
N GLY A 26 -2.63 11.99 2.42
CA GLY A 26 -2.52 10.63 2.93
C GLY A 26 -2.04 10.59 4.37
N ILE A 27 -2.62 9.67 5.15
CA ILE A 27 -2.19 9.25 6.47
C ILE A 27 -1.31 8.02 6.29
N TRP A 28 -0.01 8.19 6.54
CA TRP A 28 1.00 7.15 6.51
C TRP A 28 1.24 6.67 7.93
N VAL A 29 1.12 5.38 8.16
CA VAL A 29 1.43 4.75 9.45
C VAL A 29 2.65 3.86 9.26
N GLU A 30 3.63 3.98 10.15
CA GLU A 30 4.75 3.03 10.25
C GLU A 30 4.24 1.69 10.85
N ASN A 31 3.52 0.95 10.02
CA ASN A 31 2.86 -0.32 10.31
C ASN A 31 2.78 -1.20 9.06
N GLY A 32 2.57 -2.51 9.19
CA GLY A 32 2.55 -3.45 8.07
C GLY A 32 2.90 -4.86 8.52
N SER A 33 2.92 -5.82 7.59
CA SER A 33 3.08 -7.25 7.91
C SER A 33 4.39 -7.63 8.60
N ARG A 34 5.43 -6.80 8.47
CA ARG A 34 6.70 -6.94 9.21
C ARG A 34 6.49 -6.90 10.72
N TYR A 35 5.52 -6.13 11.19
CA TYR A 35 5.37 -5.83 12.61
C TYR A 35 4.34 -6.72 13.31
N GLU A 36 3.83 -7.72 12.61
CA GLU A 36 2.83 -8.65 13.10
C GLU A 36 3.49 -9.79 13.87
N GLN A 37 2.81 -10.34 14.87
CA GLN A 37 3.19 -11.63 15.42
C GLN A 37 2.74 -12.76 14.49
N PRO A 38 3.37 -13.94 14.51
CA PRO A 38 2.99 -15.05 13.63
C PRO A 38 1.49 -15.42 13.70
N HIS A 39 0.89 -15.37 14.89
CA HIS A 39 -0.53 -15.65 15.08
C HIS A 39 -1.46 -14.50 14.63
N GLN A 40 -0.90 -13.32 14.32
CA GLN A 40 -1.62 -12.13 13.86
C GLN A 40 -1.37 -11.85 12.37
N ALA A 41 -0.74 -12.76 11.64
CA ALA A 41 -0.37 -12.52 10.25
C ALA A 41 -1.61 -12.12 9.42
N GLY A 42 -1.53 -10.98 8.73
CA GLY A 42 -2.62 -10.40 7.95
C GLY A 42 -3.43 -9.32 8.68
N ILE A 43 -3.21 -9.08 9.98
CA ILE A 43 -4.01 -8.12 10.76
C ILE A 43 -3.89 -6.68 10.25
N SER A 44 -2.73 -6.26 9.72
CA SER A 44 -2.54 -4.91 9.20
C SER A 44 -3.35 -4.68 7.93
N HIS A 45 -3.34 -5.67 7.03
CA HIS A 45 -4.12 -5.67 5.80
C HIS A 45 -5.63 -5.75 6.11
N PHE A 46 -6.01 -6.57 7.08
CA PHE A 46 -7.41 -6.66 7.48
C PHE A 46 -7.90 -5.34 8.12
N LEU A 47 -7.11 -4.72 8.99
CA LEU A 47 -7.44 -3.39 9.51
C LEU A 47 -7.66 -2.36 8.40
N GLU A 48 -6.81 -2.38 7.37
CA GLU A 48 -6.97 -1.54 6.19
C GLU A 48 -8.38 -1.62 5.59
N HIS A 49 -8.90 -2.84 5.36
CA HIS A 49 -10.26 -3.05 4.88
C HIS A 49 -11.31 -2.48 5.86
N LEU A 50 -11.13 -2.76 7.16
CA LEU A 50 -12.11 -2.41 8.19
C LEU A 50 -12.24 -0.91 8.42
N PHE A 51 -11.19 -0.12 8.18
CA PHE A 51 -11.26 1.34 8.29
C PHE A 51 -12.34 1.96 7.39
N PHE A 52 -12.70 1.30 6.29
CA PHE A 52 -13.74 1.76 5.38
C PHE A 52 -15.14 1.22 5.69
N LYS A 53 -15.31 0.36 6.70
CA LYS A 53 -16.58 -0.32 7.00
C LYS A 53 -17.48 0.44 7.96
N GLY A 54 -17.15 1.69 8.23
CA GLY A 54 -17.99 2.62 8.97
C GLY A 54 -17.35 3.15 10.26
N THR A 55 -17.78 4.34 10.61
CA THR A 55 -17.39 5.12 11.78
C THR A 55 -18.59 5.32 12.70
N GLU A 56 -18.38 6.05 13.80
CA GLU A 56 -19.49 6.52 14.63
C GLU A 56 -20.44 7.47 13.88
N ARG A 57 -19.91 8.24 12.91
CA ARG A 57 -20.66 9.29 12.18
C ARG A 57 -21.17 8.82 10.83
N ARG A 58 -20.53 7.83 10.20
CA ARG A 58 -20.78 7.44 8.81
C ARG A 58 -20.83 5.93 8.65
N THR A 59 -21.79 5.46 7.87
CA THR A 59 -21.80 4.08 7.35
C THR A 59 -20.79 3.94 6.20
N ALA A 60 -20.41 2.70 5.87
CA ALA A 60 -19.56 2.42 4.71
C ALA A 60 -20.12 3.02 3.40
N ALA A 61 -21.44 2.95 3.21
CA ALA A 61 -22.11 3.53 2.04
C ALA A 61 -21.98 5.05 1.99
N GLN A 62 -22.18 5.74 3.12
CA GLN A 62 -22.02 7.19 3.20
C GLN A 62 -20.58 7.64 2.92
N ILE A 63 -19.58 6.90 3.41
CA ILE A 63 -18.16 7.18 3.11
C ILE A 63 -17.92 7.14 1.59
N ALA A 64 -18.45 6.11 0.91
CA ALA A 64 -18.33 5.97 -0.54
C ALA A 64 -19.11 7.06 -1.30
N GLU A 65 -20.36 7.33 -0.90
CA GLU A 65 -21.21 8.35 -1.53
C GLU A 65 -20.63 9.77 -1.40
N GLU A 66 -20.09 10.14 -0.22
CA GLU A 66 -19.52 11.46 0.00
C GLU A 66 -18.29 11.72 -0.88
N ILE A 67 -17.40 10.72 -1.04
CA ILE A 67 -16.22 10.88 -1.90
C ILE A 67 -16.57 10.84 -3.40
N ASP A 68 -17.50 9.96 -3.79
CA ASP A 68 -17.93 9.84 -5.19
C ASP A 68 -18.68 11.09 -5.66
N ALA A 69 -19.47 11.73 -4.78
CA ALA A 69 -20.19 12.96 -5.07
C ALA A 69 -19.27 14.12 -5.50
N VAL A 70 -18.01 14.09 -5.09
CA VAL A 70 -16.99 15.09 -5.46
C VAL A 70 -16.02 14.60 -6.53
N GLY A 71 -16.27 13.42 -7.11
CA GLY A 71 -15.38 12.77 -8.07
C GLY A 71 -14.00 12.43 -7.47
N GLY A 72 -13.95 12.27 -6.16
CA GLY A 72 -12.73 11.96 -5.43
C GLY A 72 -12.34 10.49 -5.55
N VAL A 73 -11.13 10.18 -5.08
CA VAL A 73 -10.68 8.82 -4.86
C VAL A 73 -10.27 8.72 -3.41
N LEU A 74 -10.89 7.83 -2.65
CA LEU A 74 -10.48 7.46 -1.30
C LEU A 74 -10.05 6.00 -1.35
N ASN A 75 -8.83 5.70 -0.93
CA ASN A 75 -8.30 4.34 -0.98
C ASN A 75 -7.23 4.13 0.10
N ALA A 76 -6.80 2.89 0.26
CA ALA A 76 -5.67 2.54 1.08
C ALA A 76 -4.82 1.45 0.44
N PHE A 77 -3.66 1.20 1.04
CA PHE A 77 -2.84 0.03 0.76
C PHE A 77 -1.88 -0.25 1.90
N THR A 78 -1.61 -1.52 2.12
CA THR A 78 -0.69 -2.02 3.13
C THR A 78 0.55 -2.62 2.48
N GLY A 79 1.72 -2.18 2.94
CA GLY A 79 3.01 -2.76 2.59
C GLY A 79 3.55 -3.68 3.69
N LYS A 80 4.82 -4.07 3.54
CA LYS A 80 5.52 -4.80 4.61
C LYS A 80 5.80 -3.90 5.83
N GLU A 81 6.08 -2.61 5.61
CA GLU A 81 6.60 -1.69 6.65
C GLU A 81 5.81 -0.37 6.79
N TYR A 82 4.81 -0.13 5.94
CA TYR A 82 3.92 1.03 6.08
C TYR A 82 2.50 0.70 5.57
N THR A 83 1.50 1.38 6.12
CA THR A 83 0.12 1.42 5.60
C THR A 83 -0.23 2.85 5.28
N CYS A 84 -0.93 3.09 4.17
CA CYS A 84 -1.33 4.43 3.75
C CYS A 84 -2.83 4.47 3.47
N TYR A 85 -3.52 5.45 4.08
CA TYR A 85 -4.91 5.80 3.78
C TYR A 85 -4.91 7.16 3.12
N TYR A 86 -5.39 7.28 1.89
CA TYR A 86 -5.27 8.52 1.13
C TYR A 86 -6.54 8.90 0.39
N ALA A 87 -6.70 10.20 0.22
CA ALA A 87 -7.75 10.80 -0.59
C ALA A 87 -7.14 11.71 -1.65
N LYS A 88 -7.69 11.65 -2.87
CA LYS A 88 -7.38 12.57 -3.96
C LYS A 88 -8.65 13.24 -4.42
N VAL A 89 -8.68 14.57 -4.37
CA VAL A 89 -9.85 15.40 -4.65
C VAL A 89 -9.44 16.69 -5.37
N LEU A 90 -10.42 17.49 -5.79
CA LEU A 90 -10.19 18.89 -6.16
C LEU A 90 -9.81 19.70 -4.90
N HIS A 91 -8.98 20.74 -5.05
CA HIS A 91 -8.44 21.46 -3.90
C HIS A 91 -9.51 22.13 -3.02
N GLU A 92 -10.65 22.52 -3.61
CA GLU A 92 -11.81 23.06 -2.90
C GLU A 92 -12.46 22.05 -1.95
N GLN A 93 -12.26 20.75 -2.20
CA GLN A 93 -12.80 19.63 -1.42
C GLN A 93 -11.80 19.09 -0.39
N LEU A 94 -10.66 19.77 -0.19
CA LEU A 94 -9.69 19.40 0.84
C LEU A 94 -10.33 19.26 2.24
N PRO A 95 -11.24 20.16 2.70
CA PRO A 95 -11.88 20.02 4.00
C PRO A 95 -12.66 18.71 4.15
N LEU A 96 -13.38 18.29 3.10
CA LEU A 96 -14.11 17.02 3.07
C LEU A 96 -13.16 15.82 3.15
N ALA A 97 -12.11 15.82 2.32
CA ALA A 97 -11.11 14.75 2.31
C ALA A 97 -10.42 14.58 3.68
N LEU A 98 -10.09 15.69 4.34
CA LEU A 98 -9.50 15.67 5.69
C LEU A 98 -10.51 15.21 6.75
N ASP A 99 -11.78 15.58 6.66
CA ASP A 99 -12.81 15.08 7.58
C ASP A 99 -13.03 13.57 7.41
N LEU A 100 -13.15 13.08 6.17
CA LEU A 100 -13.30 11.65 5.89
C LEU A 100 -12.11 10.85 6.38
N LEU A 101 -10.88 11.25 6.03
CA LEU A 101 -9.67 10.56 6.45
C LEU A 101 -9.49 10.54 7.97
N ALA A 102 -9.77 11.64 8.66
CA ALA A 102 -9.69 11.67 10.11
C ALA A 102 -10.80 10.85 10.78
N ASP A 103 -12.02 10.88 10.24
CA ASP A 103 -13.16 10.13 10.77
C ASP A 103 -12.91 8.63 10.64
N ILE A 104 -12.48 8.14 9.48
CA ILE A 104 -12.11 6.73 9.34
C ILE A 104 -10.95 6.38 10.28
N PHE A 105 -9.90 7.20 10.33
CA PHE A 105 -8.71 6.84 11.09
C PHE A 105 -8.92 6.84 12.61
N THR A 106 -9.80 7.69 13.13
CA THR A 106 -9.95 7.89 14.59
C THR A 106 -11.28 7.38 15.15
N GLN A 107 -12.32 7.23 14.34
CA GLN A 107 -13.68 6.91 14.79
C GLN A 107 -14.26 5.63 14.17
N SER A 108 -13.45 4.79 13.51
CA SER A 108 -13.90 3.48 13.02
C SER A 108 -14.37 2.58 14.17
N ARG A 109 -15.55 1.96 13.99
CA ARG A 109 -16.22 1.17 15.05
C ARG A 109 -15.75 -0.27 15.16
N PHE A 110 -15.23 -0.82 14.07
CA PHE A 110 -14.86 -2.24 13.94
C PHE A 110 -15.99 -3.17 14.41
N ALA A 111 -17.18 -3.01 13.82
CA ALA A 111 -18.36 -3.80 14.15
C ALA A 111 -18.13 -5.29 13.82
N SER A 112 -18.56 -6.20 14.70
CA SER A 112 -18.31 -7.64 14.54
C SER A 112 -18.88 -8.19 13.24
N GLU A 113 -20.04 -7.70 12.82
CA GLU A 113 -20.68 -8.12 11.57
C GLU A 113 -19.87 -7.72 10.34
N GLU A 114 -19.21 -6.56 10.37
CA GLU A 114 -18.33 -6.10 9.29
C GLU A 114 -17.00 -6.88 9.28
N ILE A 115 -16.48 -7.23 10.46
CA ILE A 115 -15.33 -8.13 10.57
C ILE A 115 -15.66 -9.47 9.92
N ASP A 116 -16.84 -10.02 10.18
CA ASP A 116 -17.23 -11.32 9.63
C ASP A 116 -17.41 -11.29 8.10
N ARG A 117 -17.95 -10.19 7.57
CA ARG A 117 -18.07 -9.96 6.13
C ARG A 117 -16.69 -9.84 5.48
N GLU A 118 -15.84 -8.96 5.98
CA GLU A 118 -14.52 -8.70 5.39
C GLU A 118 -13.57 -9.89 5.50
N ARG A 119 -13.70 -10.72 6.55
CA ARG A 119 -12.94 -11.97 6.65
C ARG A 119 -13.13 -12.83 5.41
N SER A 120 -14.37 -12.98 4.95
CA SER A 120 -14.68 -13.81 3.78
C SER A 120 -14.08 -13.21 2.51
N VAL A 121 -14.08 -11.89 2.39
CA VAL A 121 -13.48 -11.16 1.26
C VAL A 121 -11.96 -11.38 1.23
N ILE A 122 -11.28 -11.24 2.36
CA ILE A 122 -9.82 -11.39 2.45
C ILE A 122 -9.40 -12.84 2.20
N ILE A 123 -10.16 -13.82 2.70
CA ILE A 123 -9.89 -15.25 2.40
C ILE A 123 -10.02 -15.50 0.89
N GLN A 124 -10.99 -14.88 0.21
CA GLN A 124 -11.11 -14.98 -1.25
C GLN A 124 -9.95 -14.29 -1.97
N GLU A 125 -9.47 -13.15 -1.48
CA GLU A 125 -8.30 -12.46 -2.04
C GLU A 125 -7.03 -13.30 -1.93
N ILE A 126 -6.79 -13.93 -0.78
CA ILE A 126 -5.67 -14.87 -0.58
C ILE A 126 -5.74 -15.99 -1.63
N SER A 127 -6.90 -16.62 -1.79
CA SER A 127 -7.10 -17.67 -2.80
C SER A 127 -6.88 -17.14 -4.23
N GLN A 128 -7.32 -15.91 -4.54
CA GLN A 128 -7.10 -15.31 -5.86
C GLN A 128 -5.60 -15.09 -6.14
N VAL A 129 -4.82 -14.67 -5.16
CA VAL A 129 -3.36 -14.55 -5.29
C VAL A 129 -2.74 -15.92 -5.52
N GLU A 130 -3.10 -16.94 -4.74
CA GLU A 130 -2.61 -18.31 -4.92
C GLU A 130 -2.95 -18.89 -6.31
N ASP A 131 -4.09 -18.49 -6.89
CA ASP A 131 -4.53 -18.84 -8.24
C ASP A 131 -3.97 -17.97 -9.36
N THR A 132 -3.20 -16.93 -9.03
CA THR A 132 -2.52 -16.04 -9.99
C THR A 132 -1.01 -16.31 -9.96
N PRO A 133 -0.46 -17.20 -10.82
CA PRO A 133 0.89 -17.72 -10.65
C PRO A 133 2.01 -16.68 -10.79
N ASP A 134 1.79 -15.61 -11.56
CA ASP A 134 2.74 -14.50 -11.70
C ASP A 134 2.81 -13.60 -10.46
N ASP A 135 1.77 -13.57 -9.62
CA ASP A 135 1.81 -12.93 -8.32
C ASP A 135 2.28 -13.90 -7.24
N TYR A 136 1.74 -15.12 -7.22
CA TYR A 136 2.05 -16.12 -6.19
C TYR A 136 3.54 -16.50 -6.14
N VAL A 137 4.23 -16.52 -7.28
CA VAL A 137 5.66 -16.81 -7.33
C VAL A 137 6.49 -15.83 -6.50
N HIS A 138 6.02 -14.58 -6.32
CA HIS A 138 6.69 -13.60 -5.48
C HIS A 138 6.50 -13.88 -3.98
N GLU A 139 5.33 -14.36 -3.55
CA GLU A 139 5.09 -14.78 -2.17
C GLU A 139 5.92 -16.02 -1.82
N LEU A 140 5.92 -17.02 -2.70
CA LEU A 140 6.78 -18.21 -2.56
C LEU A 140 8.27 -17.85 -2.49
N PHE A 141 8.71 -16.90 -3.33
CA PHE A 141 10.07 -16.41 -3.31
C PHE A 141 10.42 -15.77 -1.95
N ASN A 142 9.57 -14.87 -1.44
CA ASN A 142 9.81 -14.20 -0.16
C ASN A 142 9.90 -15.19 1.02
N LEU A 143 8.99 -16.18 1.06
CA LEU A 143 8.97 -17.25 2.05
C LEU A 143 10.27 -18.08 2.04
N ALA A 144 10.78 -18.41 0.86
CA ALA A 144 12.02 -19.18 0.71
C ALA A 144 13.29 -18.34 0.93
N PHE A 145 13.24 -17.05 0.59
CA PHE A 145 14.41 -16.18 0.61
C PHE A 145 14.72 -15.64 2.02
N TRP A 146 13.71 -15.42 2.87
CA TRP A 146 13.87 -14.93 4.24
C TRP A 146 13.16 -15.82 5.28
N PRO A 147 13.53 -17.11 5.38
CA PRO A 147 12.79 -18.07 6.19
C PRO A 147 12.68 -17.62 7.66
N GLY A 148 11.45 -17.62 8.20
CA GLY A 148 11.17 -17.26 9.58
C GLY A 148 11.16 -15.76 9.89
N HIS A 149 11.67 -14.91 8.99
CA HIS A 149 11.67 -13.45 9.21
C HIS A 149 10.30 -12.84 8.83
N PRO A 150 9.77 -11.86 9.59
CA PRO A 150 8.49 -11.22 9.30
C PRO A 150 8.27 -10.71 7.87
N LEU A 151 9.32 -10.17 7.23
CA LEU A 151 9.29 -9.70 5.83
C LEU A 151 8.96 -10.79 4.81
N SER A 152 9.16 -12.07 5.15
CA SER A 152 8.85 -13.19 4.27
C SER A 152 7.36 -13.49 4.17
N ARG A 153 6.59 -13.13 5.20
CA ARG A 153 5.17 -13.53 5.31
C ARG A 153 4.31 -12.72 4.33
N PRO A 154 3.28 -13.31 3.72
CA PRO A 154 2.34 -12.58 2.88
C PRO A 154 1.66 -11.43 3.63
N ILE A 155 1.38 -10.33 2.91
CA ILE A 155 0.75 -9.14 3.52
C ILE A 155 -0.66 -9.45 4.02
N ALA A 156 -1.43 -10.23 3.25
CA ALA A 156 -2.77 -10.67 3.61
C ALA A 156 -2.78 -11.77 4.71
N GLY A 157 -1.62 -12.29 5.11
CA GLY A 157 -1.53 -13.43 6.03
C GLY A 157 -1.88 -14.75 5.36
N THR A 158 -2.48 -15.67 6.11
CA THR A 158 -3.00 -16.94 5.59
C THR A 158 -4.47 -17.09 5.93
N ALA A 159 -5.20 -17.93 5.18
CA ALA A 159 -6.60 -18.21 5.50
C ALA A 159 -6.79 -18.67 6.96
N GLN A 160 -5.84 -19.43 7.50
CA GLN A 160 -5.88 -19.88 8.89
C GLN A 160 -5.74 -18.74 9.90
N THR A 161 -4.78 -17.83 9.71
CA THR A 161 -4.59 -16.71 10.65
C THR A 161 -5.74 -15.72 10.56
N VAL A 162 -6.18 -15.39 9.34
CA VAL A 162 -7.34 -14.51 9.09
C VAL A 162 -8.62 -15.09 9.70
N GLN A 163 -8.80 -16.42 9.66
CA GLN A 163 -9.93 -17.08 10.30
C GLN A 163 -9.92 -16.94 11.83
N GLY A 164 -8.73 -16.92 12.44
CA GLY A 164 -8.57 -16.86 13.89
C GLY A 164 -8.61 -15.46 14.50
N LEU A 165 -8.56 -14.39 13.70
CA LEU A 165 -8.53 -13.02 14.21
C LEU A 165 -9.88 -12.59 14.82
N THR A 166 -9.81 -12.05 16.04
CA THR A 166 -10.96 -11.56 16.81
C THR A 166 -11.02 -10.03 16.85
N ARG A 167 -12.18 -9.48 17.23
CA ARG A 167 -12.35 -8.03 17.42
C ARG A 167 -11.33 -7.46 18.41
N GLU A 168 -11.09 -8.18 19.49
CA GLU A 168 -10.15 -7.80 20.53
C GLU A 168 -8.70 -7.76 20.01
N ASP A 169 -8.33 -8.63 19.07
CA ASP A 169 -7.01 -8.58 18.43
C ASP A 169 -6.81 -7.27 17.65
N PHE A 170 -7.82 -6.85 16.88
CA PHE A 170 -7.79 -5.59 16.15
C PHE A 170 -7.64 -4.40 17.09
N LEU A 171 -8.45 -4.35 18.15
CA LEU A 171 -8.39 -3.26 19.12
C LEU A 171 -7.05 -3.20 19.84
N ARG A 172 -6.50 -4.35 20.26
CA ARG A 172 -5.17 -4.40 20.88
C ARG A 172 -4.07 -3.95 19.91
N PHE A 173 -4.16 -4.37 18.65
CA PHE A 173 -3.17 -4.01 17.65
C PHE A 173 -3.21 -2.52 17.31
N LEU A 174 -4.41 -1.94 17.13
CA LEU A 174 -4.60 -0.50 16.99
C LEU A 174 -4.04 0.25 18.20
N ASP A 175 -4.32 -0.24 19.41
CA ASP A 175 -3.84 0.40 20.62
C ASP A 175 -2.29 0.45 20.67
N ALA A 176 -1.65 -0.68 20.37
CA ALA A 176 -0.20 -0.78 20.39
C ALA A 176 0.51 -0.01 19.25
N ARG A 177 -0.13 0.13 18.07
CA ARG A 177 0.58 0.51 16.83
C ARG A 177 0.14 1.82 16.20
N TYR A 178 -1.13 2.20 16.34
CA TYR A 178 -1.67 3.43 15.73
C TYR A 178 -1.45 4.62 16.68
N ARG A 179 -0.18 4.90 16.96
CA ARG A 179 0.27 5.96 17.87
C ARG A 179 0.80 7.16 17.08
N PRO A 180 0.67 8.40 17.60
CA PRO A 180 0.98 9.61 16.85
C PRO A 180 2.46 9.72 16.42
N ASP A 181 3.41 9.13 17.17
CA ASP A 181 4.83 9.08 16.79
C ASP A 181 5.10 8.26 15.52
N ARG A 182 4.19 7.34 15.17
CA ARG A 182 4.23 6.51 13.96
C ARG A 182 3.38 7.03 12.81
N VAL A 183 2.69 8.14 13.01
CA VAL A 183 1.82 8.74 11.99
C VAL A 183 2.54 9.90 11.30
N LEU A 184 2.47 9.88 9.97
CA LEU A 184 2.88 10.95 9.07
C LEU A 184 1.68 11.33 8.19
N ILE A 185 1.28 12.59 8.23
CA ILE A 185 0.28 13.12 7.30
C ILE A 185 1.02 13.88 6.20
N ALA A 186 0.84 13.45 4.95
CA ALA A 186 1.50 14.04 3.79
C ALA A 186 0.45 14.55 2.80
N ALA A 187 0.63 15.78 2.30
CA ALA A 187 -0.25 16.35 1.28
C ALA A 187 0.53 17.05 0.16
N ALA A 188 0.08 16.88 -1.08
CA ALA A 188 0.65 17.56 -2.24
C ALA A 188 -0.46 18.07 -3.17
N GLY A 189 -0.37 19.34 -3.57
CA GLY A 189 -1.37 20.00 -4.42
C GLY A 189 -1.45 21.51 -4.14
N ASN A 190 -2.56 22.15 -4.54
CA ASN A 190 -2.80 23.54 -4.19
C ASN A 190 -3.33 23.66 -2.75
N LEU A 191 -2.43 23.75 -1.76
CA LEU A 191 -2.77 23.97 -0.35
C LEU A 191 -1.85 24.99 0.34
N VAL A 192 -2.29 25.44 1.50
CA VAL A 192 -1.47 26.18 2.47
C VAL A 192 -1.09 25.24 3.61
N HIS A 193 0.21 25.17 3.94
CA HIS A 193 0.72 24.25 4.96
C HIS A 193 0.11 24.49 6.35
N GLN A 194 -0.04 25.76 6.74
CA GLN A 194 -0.56 26.11 8.07
C GLN A 194 -2.03 25.71 8.24
N ASP A 195 -2.84 25.84 7.18
CA ASP A 195 -4.24 25.41 7.21
C ASP A 195 -4.34 23.89 7.39
N LEU A 196 -3.48 23.12 6.71
CA LEU A 196 -3.38 21.68 6.90
C LEU A 196 -2.99 21.34 8.35
N VAL A 197 -1.95 21.98 8.88
CA VAL A 197 -1.47 21.78 10.25
C VAL A 197 -2.59 22.03 11.26
N ALA A 198 -3.32 23.13 11.14
CA ALA A 198 -4.41 23.48 12.04
C ALA A 198 -5.56 22.45 12.01
N VAL A 199 -5.93 21.97 10.82
CA VAL A 199 -6.98 20.93 10.69
C VAL A 199 -6.52 19.60 11.29
N VAL A 200 -5.27 19.20 11.03
CA VAL A 200 -4.71 17.96 11.59
C VAL A 200 -4.62 18.05 13.12
N GLU A 201 -4.13 19.16 13.66
CA GLU A 201 -4.03 19.36 15.10
C GLU A 201 -5.40 19.27 15.77
N GLY A 202 -6.44 19.89 15.18
CA GLY A 202 -7.80 19.79 15.71
C GLY A 202 -8.39 18.38 15.66
N LYS A 203 -8.17 17.63 14.56
CA LYS A 203 -8.79 16.32 14.34
C LYS A 203 -8.05 15.14 14.98
N PHE A 204 -6.75 15.26 15.21
CA PHE A 204 -5.90 14.18 15.73
C PHE A 204 -5.36 14.43 17.14
N ASN A 205 -5.81 15.48 17.84
CA ASN A 205 -5.35 15.82 19.19
C ASN A 205 -5.58 14.71 20.23
N ALA A 206 -6.62 13.88 20.04
CA ALA A 206 -6.95 12.79 20.95
C ALA A 206 -5.96 11.62 20.86
N LEU A 207 -5.19 11.50 19.77
CA LEU A 207 -4.16 10.49 19.65
C LEU A 207 -2.97 10.83 20.56
N THR A 208 -2.65 9.89 21.45
CA THR A 208 -1.61 10.04 22.46
C THR A 208 -0.78 8.77 22.58
N GLY A 209 0.39 8.88 23.22
CA GLY A 209 1.30 7.77 23.48
C GLY A 209 2.33 7.56 22.37
N THR A 210 3.11 6.49 22.54
CA THR A 210 4.21 6.12 21.63
C THR A 210 4.14 4.63 21.35
N ALA A 211 4.36 4.22 20.11
CA ALA A 211 4.40 2.81 19.78
C ALA A 211 5.76 2.19 20.19
N PRO A 212 5.76 0.96 20.75
CA PRO A 212 7.00 0.23 21.01
C PRO A 212 7.87 0.13 19.75
N LEU A 213 9.18 0.26 19.93
CA LEU A 213 10.12 -0.05 18.87
C LEU A 213 10.09 -1.56 18.63
N VAL A 214 9.77 -1.95 17.40
CA VAL A 214 9.87 -3.34 16.96
C VAL A 214 11.10 -3.43 16.07
N ASP A 215 12.23 -3.79 16.70
CA ASP A 215 13.46 -4.09 15.97
C ASP A 215 13.60 -5.61 15.83
N GLY A 216 13.47 -6.08 14.59
CA GLY A 216 13.70 -7.48 14.20
C GLY A 216 15.04 -7.69 13.50
N GLY A 217 15.88 -6.66 13.41
CA GLY A 217 17.11 -6.68 12.63
C GLY A 217 16.89 -6.74 11.10
N PRO A 218 17.97 -6.67 10.31
CA PRO A 218 17.90 -6.97 8.89
C PRO A 218 17.55 -8.45 8.66
N PRO A 219 16.77 -8.80 7.62
CA PRO A 219 16.52 -10.19 7.29
C PRO A 219 17.80 -10.88 6.77
N GLU A 220 17.99 -12.14 7.15
CA GLU A 220 19.07 -12.98 6.58
C GLU A 220 18.58 -13.68 5.32
N ALA A 221 19.27 -13.45 4.20
CA ALA A 221 18.93 -14.06 2.92
C ALA A 221 19.45 -15.50 2.83
N HIS A 222 18.58 -16.42 2.43
CA HIS A 222 18.93 -17.81 2.18
C HIS A 222 19.06 -18.08 0.68
N ALA A 223 20.26 -18.51 0.25
CA ALA A 223 20.49 -18.92 -1.12
C ALA A 223 19.98 -20.34 -1.34
N GLY A 224 19.18 -20.55 -2.39
CA GLY A 224 18.66 -21.88 -2.71
C GLY A 224 17.72 -21.86 -3.91
N VAL A 225 17.18 -23.05 -4.21
CA VAL A 225 16.15 -23.24 -5.22
C VAL A 225 14.94 -23.84 -4.52
N SER A 226 13.79 -23.17 -4.63
CA SER A 226 12.50 -23.69 -4.20
C SER A 226 11.65 -23.95 -5.44
N VAL A 227 11.02 -25.13 -5.49
CA VAL A 227 10.15 -25.54 -6.60
C VAL A 227 8.77 -25.84 -6.02
N HIS A 228 7.75 -25.19 -6.57
CA HIS A 228 6.36 -25.42 -6.23
C HIS A 228 5.64 -25.93 -7.49
N GLU A 229 5.17 -27.18 -7.44
CA GLU A 229 4.48 -27.80 -8.57
C GLU A 229 2.98 -27.47 -8.53
N LYS A 230 2.47 -26.86 -9.61
CA LYS A 230 1.05 -26.56 -9.83
C LYS A 230 0.71 -26.89 -11.29
N PRO A 231 -0.49 -27.43 -11.62
CA PRO A 231 -0.86 -27.73 -13.00
C PRO A 231 -1.10 -26.44 -13.79
N LEU A 232 -0.03 -25.94 -14.42
CA LEU A 232 0.00 -24.69 -15.18
C LEU A 232 0.54 -24.91 -16.59
N GLU A 233 0.10 -24.08 -17.53
CA GLU A 233 0.59 -24.08 -18.93
C GLU A 233 2.00 -23.45 -19.06
N GLN A 234 2.43 -22.70 -18.04
CA GLN A 234 3.68 -21.93 -18.05
C GLN A 234 4.47 -22.13 -16.77
N VAL A 235 5.79 -21.97 -16.86
CA VAL A 235 6.69 -21.92 -15.70
C VAL A 235 6.91 -20.45 -15.30
N HIS A 236 6.60 -20.14 -14.06
CA HIS A 236 6.85 -18.83 -13.44
C HIS A 236 8.13 -18.93 -12.61
N LEU A 237 9.09 -18.03 -12.85
CA LEU A 237 10.42 -18.06 -12.23
C LEU A 237 10.74 -16.71 -11.60
N CYS A 238 11.14 -16.72 -10.33
CA CYS A 238 11.69 -15.57 -9.64
C CYS A 238 13.17 -15.82 -9.30
N LEU A 239 14.02 -14.81 -9.52
CA LEU A 239 15.43 -14.81 -9.18
C LEU A 239 15.72 -13.56 -8.38
N GLY A 240 16.36 -13.70 -7.22
CA GLY A 240 16.72 -12.58 -6.37
C GLY A 240 18.09 -12.75 -5.73
N THR A 241 18.62 -11.64 -5.26
CA THR A 241 19.90 -11.50 -4.56
C THR A 241 19.69 -10.50 -3.43
N PRO A 242 20.50 -10.51 -2.36
CA PRO A 242 20.41 -9.49 -1.32
C PRO A 242 20.46 -8.07 -1.92
N GLY A 243 19.53 -7.23 -1.48
CA GLY A 243 19.46 -5.83 -1.84
C GLY A 243 20.14 -4.94 -0.81
N ILE A 244 19.94 -3.63 -0.95
CA ILE A 244 20.44 -2.62 -0.02
C ILE A 244 19.26 -2.04 0.77
N ALA A 245 19.49 -1.70 2.04
CA ALA A 245 18.49 -1.07 2.90
C ALA A 245 18.03 0.29 2.35
N GLN A 246 16.79 0.69 2.66
CA GLN A 246 16.20 1.93 2.17
C GLN A 246 16.94 3.20 2.64
N GLY A 247 17.61 3.15 3.80
CA GLY A 247 18.37 4.26 4.37
C GLY A 247 19.85 4.29 3.97
N ASP A 248 20.33 3.33 3.18
CA ASP A 248 21.74 3.21 2.84
C ASP A 248 22.21 4.33 1.88
N ALA A 249 23.44 4.81 2.07
CA ALA A 249 24.05 5.85 1.24
C ALA A 249 24.21 5.40 -0.22
N GLU A 250 24.44 4.11 -0.46
CA GLU A 250 24.66 3.52 -1.79
C GLU A 250 23.34 3.15 -2.51
N ARG A 251 22.17 3.46 -1.93
CA ARG A 251 20.86 3.12 -2.53
C ARG A 251 20.70 3.66 -3.95
N TYR A 252 21.08 4.92 -4.19
CA TYR A 252 20.95 5.54 -5.51
C TYR A 252 21.89 4.91 -6.56
N PRO A 253 23.21 4.75 -6.29
CA PRO A 253 24.10 3.95 -7.13
C PRO A 253 23.58 2.55 -7.42
N ALA A 254 23.17 1.79 -6.40
CA ALA A 254 22.70 0.42 -6.55
C ALA A 254 21.43 0.32 -7.39
N HIS A 255 20.45 1.23 -7.20
CA HIS A 255 19.23 1.23 -8.00
C HIS A 255 19.50 1.51 -9.49
N ARG A 256 20.45 2.42 -9.80
CA ARG A 256 20.88 2.66 -11.19
C ARG A 256 21.57 1.42 -11.78
N ALA A 257 22.52 0.85 -11.06
CA ALA A 257 23.24 -0.35 -11.49
C ALA A 257 22.30 -1.54 -11.74
N ALA A 258 21.31 -1.77 -10.88
CA ALA A 258 20.31 -2.82 -11.06
C ALA A 258 19.47 -2.60 -12.33
N ARG A 259 18.96 -1.38 -12.55
CA ARG A 259 18.17 -1.06 -13.77
C ARG A 259 18.95 -1.24 -15.06
N GLU A 260 20.21 -0.84 -15.08
CA GLU A 260 21.08 -0.98 -16.26
C GLU A 260 21.57 -2.42 -16.45
N GLY A 261 21.84 -3.14 -15.35
CA GLY A 261 22.33 -4.51 -15.32
C GLY A 261 21.30 -5.55 -15.73
N VAL A 262 20.05 -5.43 -15.26
CA VAL A 262 18.93 -6.32 -15.66
C VAL A 262 18.66 -6.22 -17.16
N HIS A 263 18.82 -5.02 -17.73
CA HIS A 263 18.69 -4.83 -19.17
C HIS A 263 19.82 -5.54 -19.96
N ARG A 264 20.98 -5.80 -19.35
CA ARG A 264 22.13 -6.48 -19.96
C ARG A 264 22.14 -8.00 -19.76
N LEU A 265 21.63 -8.53 -18.65
CA LEU A 265 21.48 -9.98 -18.42
C LEU A 265 20.62 -10.68 -19.50
N PHE A 266 19.77 -9.90 -20.15
CA PHE A 266 18.72 -10.37 -21.04
C PHE A 266 18.84 -9.87 -22.47
N VAL A 267 19.88 -9.09 -22.77
CA VAL A 267 20.35 -8.80 -24.14
C VAL A 267 21.58 -9.70 -24.34
N PRO A 268 21.52 -10.72 -25.21
CA PRO A 268 22.64 -11.62 -25.37
C PRO A 268 23.84 -10.84 -25.90
N ARG A 269 24.86 -10.62 -25.06
CA ARG A 269 26.22 -10.46 -25.55
C ARG A 269 26.70 -11.86 -25.91
N LEU A 270 26.89 -12.07 -27.22
CA LEU A 270 27.50 -13.25 -27.86
C LEU A 270 26.62 -14.51 -27.94
N VAL A 271 26.05 -14.72 -29.13
CA VAL A 271 25.84 -16.07 -29.68
C VAL A 271 26.49 -16.10 -31.08
N PRO A 272 27.53 -16.91 -31.33
CA PRO A 272 27.79 -17.40 -32.67
C PRO A 272 26.59 -18.25 -33.08
N ARG A 273 25.93 -17.85 -34.17
CA ARG A 273 24.69 -18.45 -34.69
C ARG A 273 24.74 -19.99 -34.73
N ARG A 274 24.14 -20.67 -33.75
CA ARG A 274 23.51 -21.99 -33.96
C ARG A 274 22.16 -22.04 -33.25
N ARG A 275 21.20 -22.59 -33.98
CA ARG A 275 19.76 -22.45 -33.84
C ARG A 275 19.23 -23.08 -32.55
N LEU A 276 18.50 -22.31 -31.75
CA LEU A 276 17.32 -22.80 -31.03
C LEU A 276 16.35 -21.63 -30.83
N ARG A 277 15.28 -21.57 -31.64
CA ARG A 277 14.19 -20.62 -31.44
C ARG A 277 13.21 -21.22 -30.43
N ARG A 278 13.26 -20.77 -29.17
CA ARG A 278 12.11 -20.82 -28.26
C ARG A 278 11.75 -19.39 -27.88
N ARG A 279 10.52 -18.98 -28.22
CA ARG A 279 9.97 -17.67 -27.88
C ARG A 279 9.62 -17.65 -26.40
N LEU A 280 10.49 -17.10 -25.56
CA LEU A 280 10.12 -16.60 -24.24
C LEU A 280 9.34 -15.30 -24.44
N ARG A 281 8.04 -15.28 -24.16
CA ARG A 281 7.28 -14.03 -24.07
C ARG A 281 7.55 -13.40 -22.71
N ARG A 282 7.97 -12.13 -22.69
CA ARG A 282 8.11 -11.33 -21.47
C ARG A 282 6.82 -10.57 -21.23
N HIS A 283 6.31 -10.61 -20.01
CA HIS A 283 5.46 -9.56 -19.48
C HIS A 283 6.31 -8.76 -18.48
N GLN A 284 6.48 -7.47 -18.77
CA GLN A 284 7.03 -6.48 -17.84
C GLN A 284 5.93 -5.43 -17.72
N PRO A 285 5.42 -5.11 -16.52
CA PRO A 285 4.52 -3.97 -16.37
C PRO A 285 5.31 -2.70 -16.66
N ARG A 286 4.99 -2.04 -17.79
CA ARG A 286 5.43 -0.67 -18.08
C ARG A 286 4.41 0.28 -17.46
N VAL A 287 4.82 1.07 -16.47
CA VAL A 287 4.09 2.28 -16.09
C VAL A 287 4.23 3.28 -17.24
N GLY A 288 3.18 3.38 -18.07
CA GLY A 288 3.15 4.22 -19.26
C GLY A 288 2.09 5.31 -19.14
N THR A 289 2.53 6.53 -18.84
CA THR A 289 1.77 7.76 -19.04
C THR A 289 1.41 7.90 -20.52
N ARG A 290 0.11 7.93 -20.87
CA ARG A 290 -0.36 8.35 -22.20
C ARG A 290 -1.09 9.69 -22.11
N GLY A 291 -0.37 10.75 -22.44
CA GLY A 291 -0.88 12.07 -22.77
C GLY A 291 -1.11 12.25 -24.27
N ARG A 292 -2.34 12.66 -24.59
CA ARG A 292 -2.95 13.23 -25.81
C ARG A 292 -2.06 13.80 -26.95
N ARG A 293 -2.53 13.57 -28.18
CA ARG A 293 -2.75 14.54 -29.30
C ARG A 293 -3.86 13.93 -30.20
N GLY A 294 -4.86 14.59 -30.79
CA GLY A 294 -5.24 15.98 -30.94
C GLY A 294 -5.96 16.18 -32.29
N HIS A 295 -7.30 16.26 -32.29
CA HIS A 295 -8.22 16.99 -33.21
C HIS A 295 -8.28 16.68 -34.74
N PRO A 296 -9.30 17.16 -35.53
CA PRO A 296 -10.43 18.06 -35.20
C PRO A 296 -11.86 17.71 -35.78
N ARG A 297 -12.88 18.24 -35.07
CA ARG A 297 -14.08 19.02 -35.50
C ARG A 297 -15.16 18.53 -36.49
N ARG A 298 -16.40 18.86 -36.04
CA ARG A 298 -17.67 19.22 -36.74
C ARG A 298 -18.54 18.03 -37.19
N ALA A 299 -19.87 18.04 -37.10
CA ALA A 299 -20.88 18.93 -36.52
C ALA A 299 -22.26 18.24 -36.68
N ARG A 300 -23.21 18.50 -35.76
CA ARG A 300 -24.70 18.51 -35.95
C ARG A 300 -25.36 17.19 -36.44
N ALA A 301 -26.60 16.80 -36.15
CA ALA A 301 -27.74 17.35 -35.40
C ALA A 301 -28.74 16.20 -35.11
N ARG A 302 -29.51 16.36 -34.02
CA ARG A 302 -30.95 16.06 -33.78
C ARG A 302 -31.59 14.72 -34.19
N ALA A 303 -32.33 14.20 -33.20
CA ALA A 303 -33.62 13.49 -33.24
C ALA A 303 -33.65 12.12 -33.95
N ALA A 304 -34.27 11.08 -33.42
CA ALA A 304 -35.48 10.99 -32.60
C ALA A 304 -35.33 10.08 -31.38
#